data_AF-A0A444UN59-F1
#
_entry.id   AF-A0A444UN59-F1
#
_cell.length_a   1.000
_cell.length_b   1.000
_cell.length_c   1.000
_cell.angle_alpha   90.00
_cell.angle_beta   90.00
_cell.angle_gamma   90.00
#
_symmetry.space_group_name_H-M   'P 1'
#
loop_
_entity.id
_entity.type
_entity.pdbx_description
1 polymer ?
#
loop_
_entity_poly.entity_id
_entity_poly.type
_entity_poly.pdbx_seq_one_letter_code
_entity_poly.pdbx_strand_id
1 'polypeptide(L)'
;MGTHNKQPMTGAARTARDRANPQLQGLLSLLDSAEKTVEIVSSHWALNNTDPEQSHPSTWQSKQLFKRLRGLQSHEKNLKIASDLKQKDSKELKDLEASGADIHFLNMTALTRGNLRSSFWVVDKKHMYIGSASMDWHSMAQMKELGVIIYNCSCLVLDLHRIFTLYWQLEYKDFVPTKWSRRVFALSSKVEPLKLHLNDSKAEVFLSEVHGINHFKVFIDKLYSLYHTSPKSARELKHYAATLCVILKIRHVLGTRWVASSSRAGLEELLCSLSSLPAVNSRYWSRIDEMLREALLLHNIKVRLLISCWKQTHPLTFNFVWSLKTLCTEIPDCSLEVKFFCLTEQKNATFPKINRNKFMVTDRAVYIGNNDWIGNDFTYNTGVGLVISQAEASSNSTIVEQLKAVFERDWYSRHAKSLQANKIPECIKQKMKHPAALKVP
;
A
#
# COMPACT_ATOMS: atom_id res chain seq x y z
N MET A 1 46.82 46.21 -21.66
CA MET A 1 47.18 44.85 -21.23
C MET A 1 46.40 44.55 -19.97
N GLY A 2 45.47 43.62 -19.85
CA GLY A 2 44.82 42.70 -20.78
C GLY A 2 43.66 42.11 -19.96
N THR A 3 42.44 42.31 -20.44
CA THR A 3 41.21 41.76 -19.86
C THR A 3 41.22 40.24 -20.04
N HIS A 4 41.35 39.48 -18.95
CA HIS A 4 41.21 38.03 -19.02
C HIS A 4 39.74 37.63 -19.07
N ASN A 5 39.30 37.29 -20.28
CA ASN A 5 38.12 36.48 -20.58
C ASN A 5 38.07 35.22 -19.69
N LYS A 6 36.99 35.07 -18.92
CA LYS A 6 36.48 33.74 -18.57
C LYS A 6 35.17 33.54 -19.34
N GLN A 7 35.26 32.80 -20.43
CA GLN A 7 34.07 32.27 -21.10
C GLN A 7 33.37 31.23 -20.20
N PRO A 8 32.04 31.13 -20.29
CA PRO A 8 31.22 30.33 -19.40
C PRO A 8 31.28 28.85 -19.74
N MET A 9 31.46 27.99 -18.73
CA MET A 9 31.12 26.57 -18.88
C MET A 9 29.61 26.45 -19.02
N THR A 10 29.17 26.23 -20.25
CA THR A 10 27.80 25.89 -20.62
C THR A 10 27.41 24.60 -19.90
N GLY A 11 26.66 24.74 -18.80
CA GLY A 11 25.90 23.63 -18.25
C GLY A 11 24.90 23.17 -19.30
N ALA A 12 25.13 21.99 -19.87
CA ALA A 12 24.18 21.34 -20.76
C ALA A 12 22.80 21.36 -20.09
N ALA A 13 21.85 22.03 -20.74
CA ALA A 13 20.47 22.07 -20.31
C ALA A 13 19.96 20.62 -20.24
N ARG A 14 19.80 20.08 -19.03
CA ARG A 14 19.12 18.79 -18.79
C ARG A 14 17.78 18.85 -19.49
N THR A 15 17.61 18.02 -20.50
CA THR A 15 16.40 17.98 -21.32
C THR A 15 15.19 17.70 -20.45
N ALA A 16 13.98 18.11 -20.86
CA ALA A 16 12.75 17.84 -20.12
C ALA A 16 12.51 16.33 -19.85
N ARG A 17 13.20 15.46 -20.59
CA ARG A 17 13.25 14.00 -20.40
C ARG A 17 13.88 13.57 -19.06
N ASP A 18 14.83 14.35 -18.53
CA ASP A 18 15.55 14.07 -17.28
C ASP A 18 14.77 14.49 -16.01
N ARG A 19 13.59 15.11 -16.14
CA ARG A 19 12.72 15.53 -15.01
C ARG A 19 11.43 14.72 -14.89
N ALA A 20 11.28 13.64 -15.65
CA ALA A 20 10.07 12.82 -15.60
C ALA A 20 10.09 11.88 -14.38
N ASN A 21 8.93 11.68 -13.75
CA ASN A 21 8.77 10.77 -12.63
C ASN A 21 9.14 9.34 -13.10
N PRO A 22 10.10 8.66 -12.44
CA PRO A 22 10.51 7.31 -12.82
C PRO A 22 9.35 6.30 -12.85
N GLN A 23 8.39 6.44 -11.95
CA GLN A 23 7.21 5.58 -11.91
C GLN A 23 6.37 5.74 -13.18
N LEU A 24 6.13 6.98 -13.61
CA LEU A 24 5.39 7.27 -14.84
C LEU A 24 6.12 6.73 -16.07
N GLN A 25 7.44 6.93 -16.14
CA GLN A 25 8.25 6.39 -17.23
C GLN A 25 8.14 4.87 -17.30
N GLY A 26 8.16 4.20 -16.15
CA GLY A 26 7.93 2.75 -16.05
C GLY A 26 6.55 2.33 -16.55
N LEU A 27 5.49 3.04 -16.16
CA LEU A 27 4.12 2.77 -16.63
C LEU A 27 3.95 3.01 -18.14
N LEU A 28 4.56 4.07 -18.67
CA LEU A 28 4.57 4.32 -20.12
C LEU A 28 5.31 3.21 -20.87
N SER A 29 6.43 2.74 -20.33
CA SER A 29 7.20 1.62 -20.90
C SER A 29 6.40 0.31 -20.90
N LEU A 30 5.55 0.09 -19.88
CA LEU A 30 4.62 -1.04 -19.86
C LEU A 30 3.56 -0.93 -20.96
N LEU A 31 3.01 0.26 -21.22
CA LEU A 31 2.07 0.47 -22.32
C LEU A 31 2.70 0.28 -23.69
N ASP A 32 3.96 0.69 -23.85
CA ASP A 32 4.70 0.48 -25.10
C ASP A 32 5.02 -1.00 -25.33
N SER A 33 5.18 -1.78 -24.26
CA SER A 33 5.39 -3.24 -24.32
C SER A 33 4.09 -4.03 -24.51
N ALA A 34 2.91 -3.40 -24.37
CA ALA A 34 1.63 -4.09 -24.47
C ALA A 34 1.33 -4.48 -25.92
N GLU A 35 0.90 -5.72 -26.16
CA GLU A 35 0.53 -6.24 -27.47
C GLU A 35 -0.98 -6.48 -27.59
N LYS A 36 -1.65 -6.98 -26.54
CA LYS A 36 -3.06 -7.44 -26.63
C LYS A 36 -3.96 -6.89 -25.54
N THR A 37 -3.51 -6.90 -24.30
CA THR A 37 -4.36 -6.69 -23.12
C THR A 37 -3.64 -5.88 -22.04
N VAL A 38 -4.33 -4.88 -21.52
CA VAL A 38 -3.91 -4.09 -20.37
C VAL A 38 -5.03 -4.12 -19.34
N GLU A 39 -4.77 -4.71 -18.20
CA GLU A 39 -5.70 -4.86 -17.08
C GLU A 39 -5.23 -3.97 -15.92
N ILE A 40 -6.07 -3.03 -15.48
CA ILE A 40 -5.71 -2.05 -14.45
C ILE A 40 -6.70 -2.13 -13.29
N VAL A 41 -6.19 -2.19 -12.07
CA VAL A 41 -6.97 -1.97 -10.85
C VAL A 41 -6.47 -0.70 -10.20
N SER A 42 -7.39 0.19 -9.85
CA SER A 42 -7.07 1.39 -9.06
C SER A 42 -8.27 1.84 -8.24
N SER A 43 -8.01 2.29 -7.02
CA SER A 43 -9.03 2.83 -6.12
C SER A 43 -9.55 4.21 -6.53
N HIS A 44 -8.75 4.98 -7.28
CA HIS A 44 -9.06 6.37 -7.62
C HIS A 44 -8.54 6.71 -9.02
N TRP A 45 -9.28 7.57 -9.73
CA TRP A 45 -9.01 7.98 -11.10
C TRP A 45 -9.16 9.49 -11.26
N ALA A 46 -8.03 10.16 -11.47
CA ALA A 46 -7.96 11.60 -11.72
C ALA A 46 -6.62 11.97 -12.40
N LEU A 47 -6.26 11.33 -13.51
CA LEU A 47 -5.06 11.66 -14.29
C LEU A 47 -5.22 12.96 -15.08
N ASN A 48 -6.44 13.21 -15.60
CA ASN A 48 -6.74 14.40 -16.39
C ASN A 48 -7.44 15.45 -15.51
N ASN A 49 -6.68 16.10 -14.63
CA ASN A 49 -7.24 17.17 -13.81
C ASN A 49 -7.74 18.32 -14.68
N THR A 50 -9.06 18.55 -14.67
CA THR A 50 -9.73 19.64 -15.38
C THR A 50 -9.92 20.89 -14.52
N ASP A 51 -9.67 20.81 -13.21
CA ASP A 51 -9.83 21.97 -12.33
C ASP A 51 -8.68 22.97 -12.52
N PRO A 52 -8.96 24.21 -12.99
CA PRO A 52 -7.93 25.22 -13.23
C PRO A 52 -7.19 25.60 -11.94
N GLU A 53 -7.89 25.59 -10.79
CA GLU A 53 -7.33 25.92 -9.48
C GLU A 53 -6.39 24.84 -8.92
N GLN A 54 -6.45 23.63 -9.47
CA GLN A 54 -5.69 22.47 -9.01
C GLN A 54 -4.58 22.06 -10.00
N SER A 55 -4.39 22.82 -11.08
CA SER A 55 -3.45 22.51 -12.14
C SER A 55 -1.99 22.77 -11.70
N HIS A 56 -1.27 21.71 -11.36
CA HIS A 56 0.17 21.78 -11.07
C HIS A 56 1.01 21.65 -12.36
N PRO A 57 2.17 22.33 -12.49
CA PRO A 57 3.00 22.27 -13.69
C PRO A 57 3.51 20.88 -14.09
N SER A 58 3.44 19.87 -13.22
CA SER A 58 3.79 18.47 -13.51
C SER A 58 2.60 17.58 -13.87
N THR A 59 1.38 18.12 -13.95
CA THR A 59 0.17 17.37 -14.39
C THR A 59 0.21 16.98 -15.86
N TRP A 60 1.06 17.59 -16.70
CA TRP A 60 1.21 17.19 -18.10
C TRP A 60 1.62 15.72 -18.25
N GLN A 61 2.36 15.20 -17.27
CA GLN A 61 2.81 13.81 -17.20
C GLN A 61 1.64 12.83 -17.01
N SER A 62 0.73 13.13 -16.08
CA SER A 62 -0.47 12.31 -15.88
C SER A 62 -1.41 12.41 -17.09
N LYS A 63 -1.52 13.61 -17.70
CA LYS A 63 -2.26 13.82 -18.96
C LYS A 63 -1.68 13.02 -20.13
N GLN A 64 -0.36 12.89 -20.21
CA GLN A 64 0.29 12.05 -21.22
C GLN A 64 -0.07 10.57 -21.04
N LEU A 65 -0.04 10.06 -19.80
CA LEU A 65 -0.46 8.68 -19.52
C LEU A 65 -1.92 8.45 -19.90
N PHE A 66 -2.80 9.39 -19.53
CA PHE A 66 -4.22 9.33 -19.89
C PHE A 66 -4.43 9.30 -21.41
N LYS A 67 -3.74 10.18 -22.16
CA LYS A 67 -3.79 10.18 -23.63
C LYS A 67 -3.33 8.84 -24.22
N ARG A 68 -2.31 8.21 -23.63
CA ARG A 68 -1.81 6.91 -24.09
C ARG A 68 -2.81 5.79 -23.82
N LEU A 69 -3.44 5.78 -22.65
CA LEU A 69 -4.52 4.84 -22.31
C LEU A 69 -5.70 4.96 -23.28
N ARG A 70 -6.13 6.20 -23.57
CA ARG A 70 -7.21 6.47 -24.53
C ARG A 70 -6.89 5.98 -25.95
N GLY A 71 -5.61 6.02 -26.32
CA GLY A 71 -5.14 5.58 -27.64
C GLY A 71 -4.86 4.08 -27.78
N LEU A 72 -5.11 3.25 -26.76
CA LEU A 72 -4.83 1.80 -26.84
C LEU A 72 -5.77 1.09 -27.83
N GLN A 73 -7.02 1.52 -27.88
CA GLN A 73 -8.06 0.93 -28.71
C GLN A 73 -7.83 1.07 -30.21
N SER A 74 -7.29 2.21 -30.64
CA SER A 74 -6.90 2.44 -32.03
C SER A 74 -5.76 1.53 -32.50
N HIS A 75 -5.14 0.77 -31.58
CA HIS A 75 -4.10 -0.20 -31.86
C HIS A 75 -4.57 -1.64 -31.57
N GLU A 76 -5.89 -1.87 -31.52
CA GLU A 76 -6.51 -3.19 -31.24
C GLU A 76 -6.12 -3.80 -29.88
N LYS A 77 -5.72 -2.96 -28.91
CA LYS A 77 -5.38 -3.39 -27.56
C LYS A 77 -6.59 -3.24 -26.64
N ASN A 78 -6.93 -4.31 -25.94
CA ASN A 78 -8.05 -4.33 -24.99
C ASN A 78 -7.62 -3.73 -23.65
N LEU A 79 -8.26 -2.64 -23.26
CA LEU A 79 -8.08 -2.01 -21.95
C LEU A 79 -9.23 -2.42 -21.03
N LYS A 80 -8.89 -3.05 -19.90
CA LYS A 80 -9.84 -3.50 -18.88
C LYS A 80 -9.53 -2.83 -17.55
N ILE A 81 -10.52 -2.21 -16.92
CA ILE A 81 -10.36 -1.45 -15.69
C ILE A 81 -11.31 -1.97 -14.63
N ALA A 82 -10.78 -2.27 -13.44
CA ALA A 82 -11.58 -2.49 -12.24
C ALA A 82 -11.37 -1.32 -11.27
N SER A 83 -12.46 -0.66 -10.87
CA SER A 83 -12.42 0.52 -10.01
C SER A 83 -13.46 0.43 -8.89
N ASP A 84 -13.27 1.23 -7.83
CA ASP A 84 -14.27 1.38 -6.77
C ASP A 84 -15.56 2.01 -7.33
N LEU A 85 -16.73 1.54 -6.87
CA LEU A 85 -18.04 2.08 -7.27
C LEU A 85 -18.16 3.59 -7.02
N LYS A 86 -17.44 4.13 -6.03
CA LYS A 86 -17.37 5.57 -5.75
C LYS A 86 -16.78 6.40 -6.89
N GLN A 87 -16.18 5.77 -7.90
CA GLN A 87 -15.62 6.41 -9.08
C GLN A 87 -16.51 6.33 -10.31
N LYS A 88 -17.73 5.76 -10.21
CA LYS A 88 -18.66 5.60 -11.34
C LYS A 88 -18.99 6.91 -12.06
N ASP A 89 -19.05 8.02 -11.34
CA ASP A 89 -19.33 9.33 -11.92
C ASP A 89 -18.10 10.08 -12.41
N SER A 90 -16.91 9.47 -12.36
CA SER A 90 -15.69 10.08 -12.89
C SER A 90 -15.82 10.32 -14.39
N LYS A 91 -15.67 11.58 -14.79
CA LYS A 91 -15.62 11.98 -16.22
C LYS A 91 -14.54 11.23 -16.97
N GLU A 92 -13.41 10.98 -16.31
CA GLU A 92 -12.26 10.30 -16.88
C GLU A 92 -12.55 8.85 -17.27
N LEU A 93 -13.24 8.11 -16.40
CA LEU A 93 -13.63 6.73 -16.70
C LEU A 93 -14.67 6.69 -17.82
N LYS A 94 -15.64 7.62 -17.83
CA LYS A 94 -16.61 7.76 -18.92
C LYS A 94 -15.93 8.07 -20.25
N ASP A 95 -14.87 8.89 -20.26
CA ASP A 95 -14.09 9.18 -21.46
C ASP A 95 -13.30 7.95 -21.97
N LEU A 96 -12.79 7.11 -21.07
CA LEU A 96 -12.11 5.86 -21.42
C LEU A 96 -13.09 4.81 -21.94
N GLU A 97 -14.26 4.69 -21.32
CA GLU A 97 -15.36 3.83 -21.77
C GLU A 97 -15.88 4.26 -23.15
N ALA A 98 -16.04 5.56 -23.39
CA ALA A 98 -16.40 6.11 -24.70
C ALA A 98 -15.30 5.87 -25.76
N SER A 99 -14.04 5.73 -25.32
CA SER A 99 -12.93 5.32 -26.16
C SER A 99 -12.82 3.79 -26.30
N GLY A 100 -13.79 3.07 -25.73
CA GLY A 100 -14.10 1.63 -25.81
C GLY A 100 -13.50 0.74 -24.71
N ALA A 101 -12.87 1.31 -23.68
CA ALA A 101 -12.33 0.52 -22.58
C ALA A 101 -13.44 -0.20 -21.80
N ASP A 102 -13.20 -1.45 -21.39
CA ASP A 102 -14.12 -2.20 -20.53
C ASP A 102 -13.90 -1.78 -19.08
N ILE A 103 -14.92 -1.24 -18.40
CA ILE A 103 -14.79 -0.76 -17.02
C ILE A 103 -15.80 -1.46 -16.13
N HIS A 104 -15.31 -2.11 -15.07
CA HIS A 104 -16.12 -2.76 -14.05
C HIS A 104 -16.00 -2.03 -12.72
N PHE A 105 -17.14 -1.81 -12.06
CA PHE A 105 -17.21 -1.12 -10.77
C PHE A 105 -17.48 -2.07 -9.61
N LEU A 106 -16.69 -1.97 -8.54
CA LEU A 106 -16.77 -2.85 -7.37
C LEU A 106 -17.44 -2.15 -6.20
N ASN A 107 -18.55 -2.72 -5.73
CA ASN A 107 -19.21 -2.26 -4.50
C ASN A 107 -18.57 -2.88 -3.25
N MET A 108 -17.37 -2.41 -2.90
CA MET A 108 -16.65 -2.90 -1.72
C MET A 108 -17.37 -2.57 -0.39
N THR A 109 -18.24 -1.55 -0.40
CA THR A 109 -19.05 -1.21 0.77
C THR A 109 -20.10 -2.28 1.04
N ALA A 110 -20.76 -2.81 0.00
CA ALA A 110 -21.66 -3.95 0.16
C ALA A 110 -20.90 -5.24 0.52
N LEU A 111 -19.78 -5.51 -0.16
CA LEU A 111 -19.04 -6.77 -0.02
C LEU A 111 -18.34 -6.94 1.33
N THR A 112 -17.59 -5.93 1.76
CA THR A 112 -16.69 -6.02 2.92
C THR A 112 -16.87 -4.87 3.91
N ARG A 113 -17.82 -3.95 3.66
CA ARG A 113 -17.99 -2.69 4.42
C ARG A 113 -16.75 -1.78 4.37
N GLY A 114 -15.90 -1.98 3.37
CA GLY A 114 -14.67 -1.22 3.16
C GLY A 114 -14.59 -0.61 1.77
N ASN A 115 -13.36 -0.32 1.35
CA ASN A 115 -13.04 0.29 0.07
C ASN A 115 -12.00 -0.53 -0.70
N LEU A 116 -11.98 -0.36 -2.01
CA LEU A 116 -10.87 -0.84 -2.84
C LEU A 116 -9.63 0.01 -2.55
N ARG A 117 -8.52 -0.61 -2.20
CA ARG A 117 -7.20 0.05 -2.03
C ARG A 117 -6.19 -0.41 -3.08
N SER A 118 -6.45 -1.56 -3.71
CA SER A 118 -5.58 -2.17 -4.72
C SER A 118 -5.21 -1.19 -5.83
N SER A 119 -3.91 -1.16 -6.15
CA SER A 119 -3.37 -0.46 -7.31
C SER A 119 -2.29 -1.32 -7.96
N PHE A 120 -2.62 -1.89 -9.11
CA PHE A 120 -1.72 -2.76 -9.87
C PHE A 120 -2.14 -2.86 -11.33
N TRP A 121 -1.19 -3.21 -12.19
CA TRP A 121 -1.41 -3.42 -13.62
C TRP A 121 -0.94 -4.81 -14.01
N VAL A 122 -1.66 -5.43 -14.93
CA VAL A 122 -1.28 -6.68 -15.60
C VAL A 122 -1.30 -6.40 -17.10
N VAL A 123 -0.18 -6.66 -17.78
CA VAL A 123 -0.01 -6.44 -19.22
C VAL A 123 0.34 -7.76 -19.88
N ASP A 124 -0.51 -8.21 -20.79
CA ASP A 124 -0.38 -9.45 -21.58
C ASP A 124 -0.08 -10.72 -20.76
N LYS A 125 -0.45 -10.71 -19.47
CA LYS A 125 -0.10 -11.76 -18.50
C LYS A 125 1.41 -12.08 -18.46
N LYS A 126 2.24 -11.10 -18.82
CA LYS A 126 3.70 -11.21 -18.95
C LYS A 126 4.45 -10.15 -18.16
N HIS A 127 3.85 -8.96 -18.02
CA HIS A 127 4.41 -7.86 -17.24
C HIS A 127 3.40 -7.39 -16.19
N MET A 128 3.91 -6.87 -15.08
CA MET A 128 3.06 -6.31 -14.03
C MET A 128 3.68 -5.09 -13.37
N TYR A 129 2.81 -4.25 -12.81
CA TYR A 129 3.15 -3.21 -11.86
C TYR A 129 2.34 -3.42 -10.59
N ILE A 130 2.95 -3.26 -9.42
CA ILE A 130 2.25 -3.15 -8.13
C ILE A 130 2.89 -2.06 -7.29
N GLY A 131 2.08 -1.19 -6.69
CA GLY A 131 2.62 -0.07 -5.92
C GLY A 131 1.58 0.71 -5.15
N SER A 132 2.05 1.67 -4.37
CA SER A 132 1.21 2.42 -3.43
C SER A 132 0.40 3.56 -4.08
N ALA A 133 0.78 3.98 -5.29
CA ALA A 133 0.17 5.06 -6.05
C ALA A 133 -1.14 4.64 -6.74
N SER A 134 -2.19 5.44 -6.58
CA SER A 134 -3.43 5.33 -7.37
C SER A 134 -3.27 6.02 -8.73
N MET A 135 -4.22 5.82 -9.64
CA MET A 135 -4.24 6.47 -10.97
C MET A 135 -4.74 7.91 -10.90
N ASP A 136 -4.03 8.74 -10.14
CA ASP A 136 -4.36 10.16 -9.98
C ASP A 136 -3.13 11.05 -10.12
N TRP A 137 -3.37 12.29 -10.52
CA TRP A 137 -2.30 13.24 -10.76
C TRP A 137 -1.50 13.56 -9.48
N HIS A 138 -2.09 13.54 -8.29
CA HIS A 138 -1.34 13.82 -7.06
C HIS A 138 -0.34 12.71 -6.76
N SER A 139 -0.78 11.45 -6.85
CA SER A 139 0.09 10.26 -6.71
C SER A 139 1.26 10.29 -7.69
N MET A 140 1.01 10.75 -8.92
CA MET A 140 2.02 10.81 -9.98
C MET A 140 2.92 12.06 -9.94
N ALA A 141 2.49 13.14 -9.30
CA ALA A 141 3.17 14.44 -9.42
C ALA A 141 3.73 15.00 -8.11
N GLN A 142 3.09 14.70 -6.98
CA GLN A 142 3.33 15.41 -5.71
C GLN A 142 3.55 14.48 -4.52
N MET A 143 2.92 13.30 -4.53
CA MET A 143 3.10 12.32 -3.48
C MET A 143 4.36 11.52 -3.70
N LYS A 144 4.98 11.12 -2.60
CA LYS A 144 6.08 10.17 -2.61
C LYS A 144 5.47 8.77 -2.48
N GLU A 145 5.50 8.06 -3.60
CA GLU A 145 4.96 6.72 -3.75
C GLU A 145 6.08 5.74 -4.14
N LEU A 146 5.78 4.45 -4.02
CA LEU A 146 6.70 3.37 -4.32
C LEU A 146 5.96 2.25 -5.04
N GLY A 147 6.59 1.67 -6.04
CA GLY A 147 6.08 0.49 -6.72
C GLY A 147 7.20 -0.28 -7.39
N VAL A 148 6.87 -1.50 -7.81
CA VAL A 148 7.77 -2.40 -8.52
C VAL A 148 7.12 -2.77 -9.84
N ILE A 149 7.93 -2.77 -10.89
CA ILE A 149 7.57 -3.29 -12.21
C ILE A 149 8.37 -4.56 -12.43
N ILE A 150 7.69 -5.61 -12.84
CA ILE A 150 8.29 -6.91 -13.16
C ILE A 150 7.99 -7.19 -14.63
N TYR A 151 9.05 -7.37 -15.41
CA TYR A 151 8.95 -7.70 -16.82
C TYR A 151 9.19 -9.20 -17.05
N ASN A 152 8.51 -9.76 -18.05
CA ASN A 152 8.74 -11.13 -18.53
C ASN A 152 8.68 -12.21 -17.44
N CYS A 153 7.71 -12.10 -16.53
CA CYS A 153 7.55 -13.02 -15.41
C CYS A 153 6.13 -13.59 -15.38
N SER A 154 5.79 -14.37 -16.40
CA SER A 154 4.41 -14.84 -16.61
C SER A 154 3.85 -15.63 -15.43
N CYS A 155 4.65 -16.43 -14.72
CA CYS A 155 4.18 -17.21 -13.57
C CYS A 155 3.64 -16.34 -12.42
N LEU A 156 4.37 -15.28 -12.03
CA LEU A 156 3.93 -14.35 -11.00
C LEU A 156 2.81 -13.44 -11.50
N VAL A 157 2.89 -13.00 -12.76
CA VAL A 157 1.87 -12.13 -13.36
C VAL A 157 0.53 -12.88 -13.50
N LEU A 158 0.55 -14.19 -13.72
CA LEU A 158 -0.65 -15.02 -13.73
C LEU A 158 -1.35 -14.99 -12.36
N ASP A 159 -0.64 -15.02 -11.25
CA ASP A 159 -1.28 -14.90 -9.93
C ASP A 159 -1.95 -13.53 -9.77
N LEU A 160 -1.31 -12.45 -10.23
CA LEU A 160 -1.92 -11.12 -10.20
C LEU A 160 -3.15 -11.01 -11.11
N HIS A 161 -3.09 -11.65 -12.29
CA HIS A 161 -4.23 -11.76 -13.21
C HIS A 161 -5.41 -12.53 -12.58
N ARG A 162 -5.15 -13.52 -11.74
CA ARG A 162 -6.21 -14.25 -11.01
C ARG A 162 -6.90 -13.35 -9.99
N ILE A 163 -6.14 -12.50 -9.30
CA ILE A 163 -6.69 -11.47 -8.41
C ILE A 163 -7.53 -10.46 -9.21
N PHE A 164 -7.04 -10.02 -10.37
CA PHE A 164 -7.82 -9.17 -11.29
C PHE A 164 -9.13 -9.84 -11.69
N THR A 165 -9.08 -11.12 -12.07
CA THR A 165 -10.26 -11.90 -12.47
C THR A 165 -11.25 -12.04 -11.31
N LEU A 166 -10.77 -12.17 -10.07
CA LEU A 166 -11.62 -12.18 -8.88
C LEU A 166 -12.38 -10.86 -8.75
N TYR A 167 -11.67 -9.72 -8.85
CA TYR A 167 -12.31 -8.41 -8.85
C TYR A 167 -13.30 -8.27 -10.01
N TRP A 168 -12.91 -8.68 -11.21
CA TRP A 168 -13.77 -8.62 -12.40
C TRP A 168 -15.12 -9.34 -12.22
N GLN A 169 -15.13 -10.48 -11.52
CA GLN A 169 -16.34 -11.27 -11.25
C GLN A 169 -17.26 -10.69 -10.17
N LEU A 170 -16.79 -9.69 -9.41
CA LEU A 170 -17.51 -9.11 -8.28
C LEU A 170 -18.44 -7.95 -8.67
N GLU A 171 -18.40 -7.47 -9.91
CA GLU A 171 -19.19 -6.29 -10.35
C GLU A 171 -20.69 -6.38 -9.98
N TYR A 172 -21.31 -7.54 -10.22
CA TYR A 172 -22.74 -7.76 -9.98
C TYR A 172 -23.03 -8.47 -8.65
N LYS A 173 -22.11 -8.39 -7.69
CA LYS A 173 -22.22 -9.10 -6.41
C LYS A 173 -22.32 -8.13 -5.26
N ASP A 174 -23.38 -8.27 -4.48
CA ASP A 174 -23.55 -7.54 -3.21
C ASP A 174 -23.01 -8.33 -1.99
N PHE A 175 -22.67 -9.60 -2.20
CA PHE A 175 -22.08 -10.46 -1.18
C PHE A 175 -20.96 -11.30 -1.78
N VAL A 176 -20.00 -11.68 -0.93
CA VAL A 176 -18.88 -12.49 -1.37
C VAL A 176 -19.31 -13.95 -1.59
N PRO A 177 -19.13 -14.53 -2.78
CA PRO A 177 -19.40 -15.93 -3.04
C PRO A 177 -18.70 -16.87 -2.04
N THR A 178 -19.42 -17.89 -1.57
CA THR A 178 -18.85 -18.92 -0.67
C THR A 178 -18.08 -20.01 -1.41
N LYS A 179 -18.25 -20.09 -2.74
CA LYS A 179 -17.54 -21.00 -3.64
C LYS A 179 -16.96 -20.18 -4.78
N TRP A 180 -15.67 -20.40 -5.04
CA TRP A 180 -14.93 -19.73 -6.09
C TRP A 180 -14.42 -20.75 -7.11
N SER A 181 -14.31 -20.31 -8.36
CA SER A 181 -13.68 -21.12 -9.41
C SER A 181 -12.21 -21.36 -9.06
N ARG A 182 -11.68 -22.54 -9.35
CA ARG A 182 -10.24 -22.83 -9.21
C ARG A 182 -9.35 -21.84 -9.97
N ARG A 183 -9.90 -21.17 -10.99
CA ARG A 183 -9.19 -20.21 -11.84
C ARG A 183 -8.87 -18.87 -11.17
N VAL A 184 -9.48 -18.54 -10.03
CA VAL A 184 -9.22 -17.27 -9.31
C VAL A 184 -8.26 -17.42 -8.13
N PHE A 185 -7.87 -18.64 -7.76
CA PHE A 185 -6.91 -18.87 -6.67
C PHE A 185 -5.48 -18.70 -7.16
N ALA A 186 -4.62 -17.99 -6.43
CA ALA A 186 -3.20 -17.93 -6.74
C ALA A 186 -2.55 -19.33 -6.80
N LEU A 187 -1.57 -19.50 -7.69
CA LEU A 187 -0.70 -20.67 -7.75
C LEU A 187 0.33 -20.65 -6.63
N SER A 188 0.79 -19.46 -6.26
CA SER A 188 1.77 -19.26 -5.19
C SER A 188 1.10 -18.93 -3.86
N SER A 189 1.78 -19.30 -2.77
CA SER A 189 1.35 -18.96 -1.42
C SER A 189 2.55 -18.76 -0.50
N LYS A 190 2.28 -18.36 0.74
CA LYS A 190 3.32 -18.31 1.79
C LYS A 190 3.94 -19.69 2.07
N VAL A 191 3.17 -20.77 1.95
CA VAL A 191 3.63 -22.14 2.22
C VAL A 191 4.42 -22.68 1.04
N GLU A 192 4.02 -22.30 -0.17
CA GLU A 192 4.63 -22.74 -1.43
C GLU A 192 4.86 -21.52 -2.33
N PRO A 193 5.94 -20.76 -2.08
CA PRO A 193 6.26 -19.57 -2.87
C PRO A 193 6.88 -19.93 -4.22
N LEU A 194 6.78 -19.03 -5.20
CA LEU A 194 7.44 -19.19 -6.50
C LEU A 194 8.94 -18.99 -6.35
N LYS A 195 9.72 -19.96 -6.79
CA LYS A 195 11.18 -19.89 -6.85
C LYS A 195 11.58 -19.31 -8.21
N LEU A 196 12.05 -18.07 -8.20
CA LEU A 196 12.36 -17.28 -9.39
C LEU A 196 13.79 -16.73 -9.32
N HIS A 197 14.29 -16.27 -10.45
CA HIS A 197 15.50 -15.44 -10.51
C HIS A 197 15.08 -14.00 -10.81
N LEU A 198 15.29 -13.09 -9.86
CA LEU A 198 15.02 -11.66 -10.00
C LEU A 198 16.34 -10.90 -9.90
N ASN A 199 16.68 -10.13 -10.94
CA ASN A 199 17.98 -9.43 -11.06
C ASN A 199 19.17 -10.36 -10.76
N ASP A 200 19.18 -11.53 -11.40
CA ASP A 200 20.20 -12.59 -11.27
C ASP A 200 20.35 -13.22 -9.87
N SER A 201 19.43 -12.90 -8.95
CA SER A 201 19.41 -13.47 -7.61
C SER A 201 18.21 -14.40 -7.40
N LYS A 202 18.44 -15.52 -6.70
CA LYS A 202 17.38 -16.46 -6.33
C LYS A 202 16.40 -15.79 -5.37
N ALA A 203 15.12 -15.83 -5.70
CA ALA A 203 14.05 -15.19 -4.96
C ALA A 203 12.89 -16.17 -4.74
N GLU A 204 12.28 -16.12 -3.56
CA GLU A 204 11.00 -16.73 -3.26
C GLU A 204 9.93 -15.64 -3.23
N VAL A 205 8.92 -15.76 -4.09
CA VAL A 205 7.97 -14.68 -4.35
C VAL A 205 6.54 -15.19 -4.30
N PHE A 206 5.65 -14.44 -3.67
CA PHE A 206 4.22 -14.70 -3.72
C PHE A 206 3.43 -13.40 -3.56
N LEU A 207 2.18 -13.43 -4.02
CA LEU A 207 1.22 -12.36 -3.79
C LEU A 207 0.43 -12.66 -2.51
N SER A 208 0.44 -11.71 -1.58
CA SER A 208 -0.41 -11.73 -0.41
C SER A 208 -1.65 -10.92 -0.72
N GLU A 209 -2.78 -11.59 -0.96
CA GLU A 209 -4.06 -10.91 -0.89
C GLU A 209 -4.29 -10.44 0.55
N VAL A 210 -4.55 -9.15 0.76
CA VAL A 210 -4.95 -8.67 2.08
C VAL A 210 -6.46 -8.84 2.17
N HIS A 211 -6.85 -9.89 2.89
CA HIS A 211 -8.20 -10.45 2.89
C HIS A 211 -9.21 -9.53 3.60
N GLY A 212 -9.88 -8.65 2.83
CA GLY A 212 -11.19 -8.10 3.22
C GLY A 212 -12.30 -9.16 3.17
N ILE A 213 -12.06 -10.27 2.46
CA ILE A 213 -12.89 -11.47 2.55
C ILE A 213 -12.29 -12.34 3.64
N ASN A 214 -12.76 -12.13 4.85
CA ASN A 214 -12.26 -12.80 6.02
C ASN A 214 -12.67 -14.28 5.98
N HIS A 215 -11.97 -15.13 5.20
CA HIS A 215 -12.21 -16.58 5.16
C HIS A 215 -12.15 -17.17 6.57
N PHE A 216 -11.33 -16.60 7.45
CA PHE A 216 -11.27 -16.94 8.86
C PHE A 216 -12.53 -16.51 9.63
N LYS A 217 -13.09 -15.31 9.42
CA LYS A 217 -14.36 -14.92 10.03
C LYS A 217 -15.55 -15.62 9.39
N VAL A 218 -15.58 -15.88 8.09
CA VAL A 218 -16.63 -16.70 7.46
C VAL A 218 -16.54 -18.15 7.96
N PHE A 219 -15.32 -18.67 8.15
CA PHE A 219 -15.08 -19.96 8.80
C PHE A 219 -15.52 -19.94 10.26
N ILE A 220 -15.10 -18.95 11.06
CA ILE A 220 -15.45 -18.80 12.49
C ILE A 220 -16.93 -18.51 12.69
N ASP A 221 -17.57 -17.71 11.83
CA ASP A 221 -19.02 -17.44 11.84
C ASP A 221 -19.79 -18.72 11.45
N LYS A 222 -19.30 -19.50 10.49
CA LYS A 222 -19.85 -20.84 10.18
C LYS A 222 -19.61 -21.82 11.32
N LEU A 223 -18.45 -21.79 11.96
CA LEU A 223 -18.11 -22.63 13.12
C LEU A 223 -19.00 -22.24 14.29
N TYR A 224 -19.19 -20.96 14.59
CA TYR A 224 -20.11 -20.47 15.60
C TYR A 224 -21.55 -20.86 15.29
N SER A 225 -22.00 -20.68 14.04
CA SER A 225 -23.34 -21.04 13.58
C SER A 225 -23.61 -22.55 13.62
N LEU A 226 -22.60 -23.40 13.40
CA LEU A 226 -22.72 -24.86 13.40
C LEU A 226 -22.48 -25.48 14.79
N TYR A 227 -21.67 -24.87 15.65
CA TYR A 227 -21.23 -25.46 16.92
C TYR A 227 -21.94 -24.91 18.16
N HIS A 228 -22.61 -23.75 18.09
CA HIS A 228 -23.36 -23.21 19.23
C HIS A 228 -24.55 -24.11 19.64
N THR A 229 -24.96 -25.04 18.79
CA THR A 229 -26.09 -25.94 19.03
C THR A 229 -25.74 -27.20 19.85
N SER A 230 -24.47 -27.47 20.20
CA SER A 230 -24.10 -28.69 20.97
C SER A 230 -22.97 -28.49 22.02
N PRO A 231 -23.23 -28.78 23.31
CA PRO A 231 -22.23 -28.69 24.39
C PRO A 231 -21.04 -29.65 24.28
N LYS A 232 -21.18 -30.77 23.54
CA LYS A 232 -20.08 -31.73 23.32
C LYS A 232 -19.00 -31.14 22.42
N SER A 233 -19.40 -30.44 21.36
CA SER A 233 -18.49 -29.90 20.35
C SER A 233 -17.69 -28.69 20.87
N ALA A 234 -18.19 -27.98 21.88
CA ALA A 234 -17.48 -26.90 22.57
C ALA A 234 -16.27 -27.40 23.39
N ARG A 235 -16.33 -28.64 23.93
CA ARG A 235 -15.22 -29.24 24.69
C ARG A 235 -14.10 -29.74 23.77
N GLU A 236 -14.45 -30.29 22.62
CA GLU A 236 -13.48 -30.71 21.60
C GLU A 236 -12.76 -29.52 20.96
N LEU A 237 -13.45 -28.39 20.73
CA LEU A 237 -12.82 -27.17 20.21
C LEU A 237 -11.75 -26.61 21.18
N LYS A 238 -11.98 -26.72 22.49
CA LYS A 238 -11.01 -26.32 23.53
C LYS A 238 -9.75 -27.20 23.49
N HIS A 239 -9.90 -28.48 23.12
CA HIS A 239 -8.81 -29.43 22.96
C HIS A 239 -7.99 -29.17 21.68
N TYR A 240 -8.65 -28.87 20.55
CA TYR A 240 -7.96 -28.51 19.29
C TYR A 240 -7.34 -27.10 19.32
N ALA A 241 -7.94 -26.14 20.03
CA ALA A 241 -7.35 -24.81 20.24
C ALA A 241 -6.02 -24.87 21.01
N ALA A 242 -5.89 -25.78 21.98
CA ALA A 242 -4.63 -26.06 22.66
C ALA A 242 -3.57 -26.64 21.71
N THR A 243 -4.00 -27.39 20.69
CA THR A 243 -3.13 -27.95 19.64
C THR A 243 -2.71 -26.87 18.62
N LEU A 244 -3.57 -25.89 18.33
CA LEU A 244 -3.26 -24.72 17.50
C LEU A 244 -2.24 -23.77 18.15
N CYS A 245 -2.09 -23.81 19.48
CA CYS A 245 -1.02 -23.11 20.20
C CYS A 245 0.38 -23.59 19.77
N VAL A 246 0.50 -24.77 19.14
CA VAL A 246 1.75 -25.28 18.57
C VAL A 246 2.17 -24.52 17.29
N ILE A 247 1.23 -23.87 16.58
CA ILE A 247 1.53 -23.05 15.39
C ILE A 247 2.26 -21.74 15.76
N LEU A 248 2.31 -21.37 17.05
CA LEU A 248 3.17 -20.28 17.54
C LEU A 248 4.67 -20.62 17.53
N LYS A 249 5.08 -21.84 17.13
CA LYS A 249 6.48 -22.20 16.88
C LYS A 249 7.02 -21.70 15.52
N ILE A 250 6.59 -20.53 15.03
CA ILE A 250 7.23 -19.84 13.88
C ILE A 250 8.50 -19.14 14.42
N ARG A 251 9.51 -19.93 14.76
CA ARG A 251 10.74 -19.50 15.47
C ARG A 251 11.92 -19.10 14.57
N HIS A 252 11.81 -19.10 13.24
CA HIS A 252 13.02 -19.25 12.40
C HIS A 252 13.24 -18.27 11.23
N VAL A 253 12.77 -17.01 11.27
CA VAL A 253 12.97 -16.09 10.12
C VAL A 253 13.38 -14.65 10.48
N LEU A 254 13.76 -14.34 11.72
CA LEU A 254 13.74 -12.93 12.15
C LEU A 254 15.14 -12.32 12.38
N GLY A 255 15.70 -11.74 11.31
CA GLY A 255 16.70 -10.68 11.37
C GLY A 255 16.06 -9.28 11.46
N THR A 256 16.87 -8.21 11.45
CA THR A 256 16.43 -6.81 11.64
C THR A 256 15.34 -6.37 10.67
N ARG A 257 14.37 -5.57 11.14
CA ARG A 257 13.15 -5.22 10.40
C ARG A 257 12.91 -3.71 10.35
N TRP A 258 12.55 -3.23 9.16
CA TRP A 258 12.43 -1.83 8.80
C TRP A 258 11.02 -1.61 8.22
N VAL A 259 10.22 -0.72 8.80
CA VAL A 259 8.85 -0.46 8.36
C VAL A 259 8.69 1.00 8.01
N ALA A 260 8.36 1.29 6.75
CA ALA A 260 7.93 2.62 6.31
C ALA A 260 6.43 2.58 6.04
N SER A 261 5.68 3.38 6.80
CA SER A 261 4.22 3.40 6.77
C SER A 261 3.70 4.83 6.68
N SER A 262 2.73 5.04 5.79
CA SER A 262 1.82 6.18 5.88
C SER A 262 0.74 5.87 6.90
N SER A 263 0.91 6.30 8.15
CA SER A 263 -0.09 6.04 9.19
C SER A 263 -1.17 7.13 9.23
N ARG A 264 -2.43 6.75 8.99
CA ARG A 264 -3.59 7.33 9.68
C ARG A 264 -3.93 6.40 10.86
N ALA A 265 -3.21 6.47 11.98
CA ALA A 265 -3.60 5.64 13.12
C ALA A 265 -4.89 6.19 13.75
N GLY A 266 -6.03 5.59 13.38
CA GLY A 266 -7.32 5.81 14.02
C GLY A 266 -7.45 4.87 15.20
N LEU A 267 -7.35 5.42 16.41
CA LEU A 267 -7.61 4.72 17.66
C LEU A 267 -8.63 5.57 18.43
N GLU A 268 -9.81 5.80 17.85
CA GLU A 268 -10.91 6.39 18.60
C GLU A 268 -11.61 5.29 19.38
N GLU A 269 -11.38 5.24 20.70
CA GLU A 269 -12.46 5.17 21.68
C GLU A 269 -11.94 5.46 23.09
N LEU A 270 -12.29 6.65 23.59
CA LEU A 270 -12.60 6.90 24.99
C LEU A 270 -13.56 8.09 24.97
N LEU A 271 -14.82 7.81 24.61
CA LEU A 271 -16.06 8.57 24.85
C LEU A 271 -17.10 8.15 23.81
N CYS A 272 -17.93 7.15 24.13
CA CYS A 272 -19.29 7.03 23.59
C CYS A 272 -20.09 6.00 24.40
N SER A 273 -20.39 6.32 25.66
CA SER A 273 -21.74 6.04 26.16
C SER A 273 -22.63 7.18 25.65
N LEU A 274 -23.72 6.83 24.95
CA LEU A 274 -24.80 7.71 24.49
C LEU A 274 -24.51 8.56 23.24
N SER A 275 -24.82 8.02 22.06
CA SER A 275 -25.81 8.61 21.13
C SER A 275 -25.77 7.93 19.76
N SER A 276 -26.95 7.76 19.19
CA SER A 276 -27.29 6.98 18.01
C SER A 276 -27.01 7.74 16.70
N LEU A 277 -25.85 7.53 16.07
CA LEU A 277 -25.58 7.78 14.64
C LEU A 277 -24.46 6.83 14.16
N PRO A 278 -24.44 6.37 12.89
CA PRO A 278 -23.51 5.34 12.43
C PRO A 278 -22.13 5.93 12.08
N ALA A 279 -21.31 6.18 13.10
CA ALA A 279 -19.89 6.39 12.91
C ALA A 279 -19.22 5.06 12.55
N VAL A 280 -18.42 5.04 11.48
CA VAL A 280 -17.60 3.87 11.10
C VAL A 280 -16.52 3.70 12.17
N ASN A 281 -16.80 2.86 13.17
CA ASN A 281 -15.90 2.56 14.29
C ASN A 281 -14.52 2.13 13.77
N SER A 282 -13.50 2.95 14.04
CA SER A 282 -12.10 2.60 13.80
C SER A 282 -11.67 1.59 14.86
N ARG A 283 -11.72 0.30 14.52
CA ARG A 283 -11.41 -0.76 15.47
C ARG A 283 -9.90 -0.90 15.65
N TYR A 284 -9.42 -0.83 16.89
CA TYR A 284 -8.05 -1.18 17.24
C TYR A 284 -7.73 -2.60 16.78
N TRP A 285 -6.65 -2.77 16.02
CA TRP A 285 -6.22 -4.09 15.55
C TRP A 285 -5.05 -4.59 16.39
N SER A 286 -5.39 -5.35 17.43
CA SER A 286 -4.40 -5.86 18.39
C SER A 286 -3.34 -6.72 17.72
N ARG A 287 -3.65 -7.40 16.62
CA ARG A 287 -2.74 -8.38 16.03
C ARG A 287 -1.40 -7.79 15.58
N ILE A 288 -1.38 -6.63 14.94
CA ILE A 288 -0.11 -5.98 14.55
C ILE A 288 0.65 -5.51 15.79
N ASP A 289 -0.04 -4.89 16.73
CA ASP A 289 0.56 -4.39 17.96
C ASP A 289 1.17 -5.53 18.80
N GLU A 290 0.43 -6.62 18.98
CA GLU A 290 0.88 -7.86 19.62
C GLU A 290 2.13 -8.41 18.92
N MET A 291 2.13 -8.51 17.59
CA MET A 291 3.27 -9.01 16.83
C MET A 291 4.50 -8.08 16.90
N LEU A 292 4.28 -6.77 16.96
CA LEU A 292 5.37 -5.80 17.17
C LEU A 292 5.94 -5.92 18.58
N ARG A 293 5.09 -6.04 19.60
CA ARG A 293 5.52 -6.24 20.99
C ARG A 293 6.25 -7.56 21.16
N GLU A 294 5.73 -8.66 20.62
CA GLU A 294 6.39 -9.97 20.62
C GLU A 294 7.77 -9.89 19.93
N ALA A 295 7.84 -9.26 18.75
CA ALA A 295 9.10 -9.08 18.04
C ALA A 295 10.15 -8.29 18.84
N LEU A 296 9.71 -7.22 19.50
CA LEU A 296 10.58 -6.35 20.30
C LEU A 296 11.01 -7.01 21.61
N LEU A 297 10.07 -7.62 22.33
CA LEU A 297 10.24 -8.06 23.73
C LEU A 297 10.71 -9.51 23.86
N LEU A 298 10.31 -10.39 22.94
CA LEU A 298 10.60 -11.83 23.04
C LEU A 298 11.67 -12.30 22.05
N HIS A 299 11.96 -11.50 21.03
CA HIS A 299 12.86 -11.88 19.95
C HIS A 299 14.03 -10.91 19.73
N ASN A 300 14.12 -9.84 20.52
CA ASN A 300 15.18 -8.83 20.45
C ASN A 300 15.41 -8.30 19.02
N ILE A 301 14.33 -8.17 18.25
CA ILE A 301 14.39 -7.69 16.88
C ILE A 301 14.49 -6.17 16.91
N LYS A 302 15.48 -5.62 16.20
CA LYS A 302 15.57 -4.17 16.00
C LYS A 302 14.50 -3.74 15.01
N VAL A 303 13.66 -2.79 15.41
CA VAL A 303 12.57 -2.25 14.61
C VAL A 303 12.76 -0.75 14.39
N ARG A 304 12.78 -0.33 13.13
CA ARG A 304 12.73 1.10 12.76
C ARG A 304 11.40 1.44 12.10
N LEU A 305 10.64 2.35 12.69
CA LEU A 305 9.36 2.83 12.17
C LEU A 305 9.50 4.22 11.59
N LEU A 306 9.27 4.36 10.28
CA LEU A 306 9.20 5.65 9.59
C LEU A 306 7.74 5.96 9.25
N ILE A 307 7.16 6.94 9.93
CA ILE A 307 5.73 7.25 9.86
C ILE A 307 5.49 8.57 9.14
N SER A 308 4.71 8.56 8.06
CA SER A 308 4.33 9.80 7.36
C SER A 308 3.51 10.73 8.26
N CYS A 309 3.85 12.03 8.29
CA CYS A 309 3.14 13.01 9.07
C CYS A 309 2.68 14.20 8.24
N TRP A 310 1.39 14.53 8.35
CA TRP A 310 0.72 15.60 7.60
C TRP A 310 -0.48 16.13 8.38
N LYS A 311 -1.16 17.16 7.86
CA LYS A 311 -2.26 17.87 8.56
C LYS A 311 -3.40 16.98 9.05
N GLN A 312 -3.66 15.87 8.36
CA GLN A 312 -4.75 14.95 8.73
C GLN A 312 -4.30 13.79 9.64
N THR A 313 -3.01 13.69 9.97
CA THR A 313 -2.51 12.68 10.92
C THR A 313 -3.24 12.82 12.25
N HIS A 314 -3.80 11.71 12.75
CA HIS A 314 -4.58 11.71 13.98
C HIS A 314 -3.65 11.91 15.19
N PRO A 315 -3.97 12.80 16.15
CA PRO A 315 -3.13 13.04 17.34
C PRO A 315 -2.77 11.77 18.12
N LEU A 316 -3.69 10.80 18.19
CA LEU A 316 -3.47 9.52 18.89
C LEU A 316 -2.40 8.63 18.26
N THR A 317 -2.01 8.88 17.00
CA THR A 317 -0.83 8.25 16.39
C THR A 317 0.41 8.48 17.24
N PHE A 318 0.57 9.70 17.77
CA PHE A 318 1.69 10.02 18.65
C PHE A 318 1.63 9.20 19.94
N ASN A 319 0.47 9.15 20.60
CA ASN A 319 0.28 8.44 21.87
C ASN A 319 0.55 6.93 21.72
N PHE A 320 0.04 6.32 20.65
CA PHE A 320 0.26 4.90 20.36
C PHE A 320 1.74 4.58 20.13
N VAL A 321 2.41 5.37 19.29
CA VAL A 321 3.83 5.15 18.99
C VAL A 321 4.71 5.45 20.21
N TRP A 322 4.35 6.46 21.00
CA TRP A 322 5.01 6.77 22.26
C TRP A 322 4.89 5.62 23.24
N SER A 323 3.70 5.04 23.40
CA SER A 323 3.48 3.90 24.30
C SER A 323 4.28 2.67 23.89
N LEU A 324 4.44 2.41 22.59
CA LEU A 324 5.33 1.37 22.08
C LEU A 324 6.80 1.67 22.39
N LYS A 325 7.25 2.90 22.14
CA LYS A 325 8.64 3.30 22.41
C LYS A 325 9.01 3.17 23.88
N THR A 326 8.09 3.52 24.79
CA THR A 326 8.34 3.45 26.23
C THR A 326 8.54 2.03 26.75
N LEU A 327 8.02 1.00 26.05
CA LEU A 327 8.26 -0.40 26.43
C LEU A 327 9.75 -0.76 26.37
N CYS A 328 10.47 -0.22 25.38
CA CYS A 328 11.89 -0.48 25.22
C CYS A 328 12.78 0.40 26.12
N THR A 329 12.23 1.35 26.87
CA THR A 329 13.04 2.20 27.76
C THR A 329 13.61 1.42 28.95
N GLU A 330 12.80 0.50 29.49
CA GLU A 330 13.11 -0.24 30.72
C GLU A 330 13.65 -1.65 30.45
N ILE A 331 13.65 -2.10 29.19
CA ILE A 331 13.96 -3.48 28.82
C ILE A 331 15.33 -3.53 28.13
N PRO A 332 16.33 -4.22 28.71
CA PRO A 332 17.62 -4.41 28.07
C PRO A 332 17.46 -5.16 26.75
N ASP A 333 18.26 -4.82 25.75
CA ASP A 333 18.22 -5.39 24.38
C ASP A 333 16.96 -5.11 23.54
N CYS A 334 16.02 -4.29 24.03
CA CYS A 334 14.88 -3.82 23.24
C CYS A 334 15.28 -2.61 22.36
N SER A 335 15.06 -2.70 21.04
CA SER A 335 15.47 -1.65 20.10
C SER A 335 14.33 -1.23 19.18
N LEU A 336 13.61 -0.19 19.60
CA LEU A 336 12.57 0.48 18.82
C LEU A 336 12.95 1.93 18.53
N GLU A 337 13.24 2.22 17.25
CA GLU A 337 13.46 3.58 16.77
C GLU A 337 12.25 4.06 15.98
N VAL A 338 11.79 5.29 16.25
CA VAL A 338 10.66 5.88 15.53
C VAL A 338 10.97 7.28 15.06
N LYS A 339 10.70 7.55 13.77
CA LYS A 339 10.79 8.86 13.14
C LYS A 339 9.50 9.21 12.41
N PHE A 340 9.10 10.47 12.50
CA PHE A 340 8.05 11.04 11.65
C PHE A 340 8.67 11.65 10.39
N PHE A 341 8.18 11.26 9.23
CA PHE A 341 8.58 11.79 7.94
C PHE A 341 7.67 12.98 7.56
N CYS A 342 8.22 14.18 7.67
CA CYS A 342 7.53 15.44 7.41
C CYS A 342 8.12 16.10 6.16
N LEU A 343 7.34 16.16 5.08
CA LEU A 343 7.68 17.00 3.94
C LEU A 343 7.30 18.44 4.28
N THR A 344 8.26 19.36 4.27
CA THR A 344 8.01 20.76 4.55
C THR A 344 7.04 21.31 3.50
N GLU A 345 5.86 21.71 3.95
CA GLU A 345 4.95 22.52 3.13
C GLU A 345 5.63 23.87 2.86
N GLN A 346 5.78 24.24 1.59
CA GLN A 346 6.03 25.64 1.28
C GLN A 346 4.80 26.42 1.74
N LYS A 347 4.98 27.60 2.36
CA LYS A 347 3.90 28.41 2.92
C LYS A 347 2.77 28.74 1.92
N ASN A 348 3.01 28.58 0.61
CA ASN A 348 2.06 28.83 -0.48
C ASN A 348 1.73 27.58 -1.32
N ALA A 349 2.01 26.36 -0.84
CA ALA A 349 1.65 25.15 -1.59
C ALA A 349 0.18 24.79 -1.38
N THR A 350 -0.61 24.81 -2.45
CA THR A 350 -2.05 24.48 -2.47
C THR A 350 -2.34 23.04 -2.02
N PHE A 351 -1.35 22.13 -2.11
CA PHE A 351 -1.51 20.71 -1.83
C PHE A 351 -0.41 20.16 -0.90
N PRO A 352 -0.77 19.26 0.05
CA PRO A 352 0.17 18.65 0.96
C PRO A 352 1.06 17.65 0.22
N LYS A 353 2.38 17.80 0.32
CA LYS A 353 3.33 16.77 -0.09
C LYS A 353 3.34 15.68 0.98
N ILE A 354 2.98 14.45 0.61
CA ILE A 354 2.82 13.34 1.57
C ILE A 354 3.64 12.14 1.10
N ASN A 355 4.25 11.42 2.04
CA ASN A 355 4.81 10.10 1.79
C ASN A 355 3.71 9.04 1.99
N ARG A 356 3.39 8.29 0.95
CA ARG A 356 2.34 7.26 0.92
C ARG A 356 2.90 5.86 0.63
N ASN A 357 4.21 5.70 0.78
CA ASN A 357 4.89 4.42 0.70
C ASN A 357 4.31 3.43 1.75
N LYS A 358 4.07 2.20 1.29
CA LYS A 358 3.49 1.11 2.10
C LYS A 358 4.36 -0.13 1.92
N PHE A 359 5.49 -0.15 2.61
CA PHE A 359 6.43 -1.27 2.51
C PHE A 359 7.11 -1.58 3.84
N MET A 360 7.53 -2.84 3.97
CA MET A 360 8.36 -3.32 5.05
C MET A 360 9.53 -4.07 4.44
N VAL A 361 10.75 -3.78 4.87
CA VAL A 361 11.95 -4.49 4.46
C VAL A 361 12.62 -5.13 5.67
N THR A 362 13.20 -6.29 5.48
CA THR A 362 13.95 -7.06 6.48
C THR A 362 15.26 -7.49 5.84
N ASP A 363 16.14 -8.13 6.60
CA ASP A 363 17.44 -8.58 6.06
C ASP A 363 17.32 -9.52 4.85
N ARG A 364 16.20 -10.25 4.71
CA ARG A 364 16.02 -11.29 3.68
C ARG A 364 14.74 -11.18 2.88
N ALA A 365 13.88 -10.23 3.20
CA ALA A 365 12.56 -10.15 2.58
C ALA A 365 12.01 -8.73 2.59
N VAL A 366 11.19 -8.45 1.58
CA VAL A 366 10.45 -7.21 1.43
C VAL A 366 8.98 -7.47 1.14
N TYR A 367 8.13 -6.66 1.74
CA TYR A 367 6.71 -6.58 1.51
C TYR A 367 6.38 -5.21 0.93
N ILE A 368 5.66 -5.18 -0.18
CA ILE A 368 5.17 -3.96 -0.85
C ILE A 368 3.67 -4.13 -1.02
N GLY A 369 2.87 -3.20 -0.51
CA GLY A 369 1.42 -3.34 -0.57
C GLY A 369 0.67 -2.07 -0.89
N ASN A 370 -0.64 -2.22 -1.02
CA ASN A 370 -1.54 -1.09 -1.23
C ASN A 370 -2.22 -0.59 0.05
N ASN A 371 -2.20 -1.40 1.12
CA ASN A 371 -2.87 -1.11 2.39
C ASN A 371 -1.98 -0.34 3.37
N ASP A 372 -2.58 0.63 4.05
CA ASP A 372 -1.94 1.30 5.17
C ASP A 372 -1.87 0.32 6.36
N TRP A 373 -0.90 0.53 7.26
CA TRP A 373 -0.70 -0.32 8.44
C TRP A 373 -1.73 0.00 9.56
N ILE A 374 -3.03 -0.10 9.23
CA ILE A 374 -4.16 0.25 10.09
C ILE A 374 -5.16 -0.90 10.08
N GLY A 375 -5.77 -1.22 11.22
CA GLY A 375 -6.72 -2.32 11.38
C GLY A 375 -7.80 -2.43 10.31
N ASN A 376 -8.49 -1.32 10.02
CA ASN A 376 -9.56 -1.29 9.02
C ASN A 376 -9.06 -1.63 7.61
N ASP A 377 -7.82 -1.28 7.28
CA ASP A 377 -7.24 -1.58 5.96
C ASP A 377 -7.04 -3.09 5.76
N PHE A 378 -6.82 -3.86 6.82
CA PHE A 378 -6.70 -5.32 6.74
C PHE A 378 -8.01 -6.06 7.03
N THR A 379 -8.97 -5.41 7.68
CA THR A 379 -10.23 -6.05 8.10
C THR A 379 -11.33 -5.86 7.07
N TYR A 380 -11.43 -4.66 6.49
CA TYR A 380 -12.56 -4.26 5.64
C TYR A 380 -12.11 -3.86 4.23
N ASN A 381 -10.93 -3.26 4.09
CA ASN A 381 -10.46 -2.85 2.76
C ASN A 381 -9.80 -4.02 2.01
N THR A 382 -9.85 -3.95 0.69
CA THR A 382 -9.18 -4.92 -0.17
C THR A 382 -7.96 -4.31 -0.82
N GLY A 383 -6.82 -4.97 -0.61
CA GLY A 383 -5.52 -4.59 -1.14
C GLY A 383 -4.73 -5.82 -1.57
N VAL A 384 -3.72 -5.61 -2.39
CA VAL A 384 -2.74 -6.64 -2.75
C VAL A 384 -1.39 -6.26 -2.15
N GLY A 385 -0.65 -7.27 -1.72
CA GLY A 385 0.73 -7.18 -1.31
C GLY A 385 1.60 -8.12 -2.13
N LEU A 386 2.83 -7.71 -2.39
CA LEU A 386 3.88 -8.53 -2.99
C LEU A 386 4.93 -8.81 -1.91
N VAL A 387 5.23 -10.08 -1.70
CA VAL A 387 6.31 -10.53 -0.81
C VAL A 387 7.42 -11.12 -1.67
N ILE A 388 8.63 -10.60 -1.51
CA ILE A 388 9.85 -11.11 -2.15
C ILE A 388 10.83 -11.44 -1.04
N SER A 389 11.28 -12.68 -0.97
CA SER A 389 12.41 -13.10 -0.14
C SER A 389 13.60 -13.41 -1.02
N GLN A 390 14.75 -12.84 -0.70
CA GLN A 390 16.02 -13.08 -1.40
C GLN A 390 17.08 -13.44 -0.37
N ALA A 391 17.87 -14.46 -0.69
CA ALA A 391 19.07 -14.75 0.09
C ALA A 391 20.08 -13.61 -0.07
N GLU A 392 20.94 -13.40 0.94
CA GLU A 392 22.06 -12.47 0.86
C GLU A 392 22.92 -12.83 -0.35
N ALA A 393 22.89 -11.96 -1.36
CA ALA A 393 23.78 -12.04 -2.50
C ALA A 393 25.01 -11.16 -2.22
N SER A 394 26.18 -11.56 -2.71
CA SER A 394 27.42 -10.79 -2.63
C SER A 394 27.38 -9.47 -3.42
N SER A 395 26.30 -9.19 -4.15
CA SER A 395 26.09 -7.97 -4.93
C SER A 395 24.93 -7.13 -4.39
N ASN A 396 25.10 -5.80 -4.40
CA ASN A 396 24.06 -4.81 -4.06
C ASN A 396 22.90 -4.72 -5.08
N SER A 397 22.65 -5.78 -5.85
CA SER A 397 21.68 -5.79 -6.96
C SER A 397 20.29 -6.34 -6.58
N THR A 398 20.14 -6.92 -5.38
CA THR A 398 18.87 -7.52 -4.95
C THR A 398 17.80 -6.45 -4.71
N ILE A 399 16.53 -6.83 -4.87
CA ILE A 399 15.39 -5.93 -4.64
C ILE A 399 15.31 -5.58 -3.15
N VAL A 400 15.66 -6.53 -2.28
CA VAL A 400 15.75 -6.32 -0.81
C VAL A 400 16.73 -5.19 -0.50
N GLU A 401 17.96 -5.23 -1.05
CA GLU A 401 18.96 -4.18 -0.80
C GLU A 401 18.58 -2.84 -1.44
N GLN A 402 17.97 -2.84 -2.63
CA GLN A 402 17.45 -1.61 -3.23
C GLN A 402 16.39 -0.93 -2.34
N LEU A 403 15.46 -1.71 -1.77
CA LEU A 403 14.40 -1.15 -0.91
C LEU A 403 14.91 -0.79 0.49
N LYS A 404 15.92 -1.49 0.99
CA LYS A 404 16.67 -1.07 2.18
C LYS A 404 17.39 0.26 1.96
N ALA A 405 18.04 0.45 0.81
CA ALA A 405 18.64 1.74 0.45
C ALA A 405 17.60 2.86 0.33
N VAL A 406 16.41 2.58 -0.22
CA VAL A 406 15.29 3.53 -0.24
C VAL A 406 14.85 3.92 1.17
N PHE A 407 14.71 2.94 2.07
CA PHE A 407 14.38 3.19 3.47
C PHE A 407 15.46 4.05 4.15
N GLU A 408 16.73 3.67 4.04
CA GLU A 408 17.84 4.38 4.71
C GLU A 408 18.00 5.81 4.20
N ARG A 409 17.86 6.02 2.88
CA ARG A 409 17.81 7.37 2.29
C ARG A 409 16.73 8.22 2.95
N ASP A 410 15.53 7.67 3.13
CA ASP A 410 14.41 8.41 3.71
C ASP A 410 14.59 8.59 5.24
N TRP A 411 15.17 7.60 5.93
CA TRP A 411 15.45 7.57 7.37
C TRP A 411 16.48 8.61 7.82
N TYR A 412 17.55 8.77 7.04
CA TYR A 412 18.61 9.75 7.29
C TYR A 412 18.35 11.11 6.62
N SER A 413 17.22 11.26 5.92
CA SER A 413 16.84 12.52 5.31
C SER A 413 16.52 13.59 6.36
N ARG A 414 16.70 14.86 5.98
CA ARG A 414 16.26 16.02 6.80
C ARG A 414 14.75 16.03 7.13
N HIS A 415 13.96 15.28 6.36
CA HIS A 415 12.51 15.17 6.49
C HIS A 415 12.10 14.20 7.60
N ALA A 416 12.98 13.25 7.98
CA ALA A 416 12.72 12.33 9.08
C ALA A 416 13.13 12.97 10.42
N LYS A 417 12.17 13.09 11.35
CA LYS A 417 12.36 13.67 12.68
C LYS A 417 12.11 12.61 13.75
N SER A 418 13.11 12.39 14.61
CA SER A 418 13.01 11.43 15.71
C SER A 418 11.91 11.81 16.70
N LEU A 419 11.23 10.79 17.22
CA LEU A 419 10.24 10.93 18.28
C LEU A 419 10.92 11.38 19.58
N GLN A 420 10.55 12.55 20.09
CA GLN A 420 11.06 13.16 21.32
C GLN A 420 9.94 13.32 22.36
N ALA A 421 10.28 13.17 23.64
CA ALA A 421 9.36 13.44 24.75
C ALA A 421 8.84 14.88 24.64
N ASN A 422 7.53 15.07 24.79
CA ASN A 422 6.85 16.38 24.83
C ASN A 422 6.97 17.26 23.57
N LYS A 423 7.55 16.74 22.47
CA LYS A 423 7.65 17.46 21.20
C LYS A 423 6.71 16.85 20.17
N ILE A 424 5.45 17.26 20.23
CA ILE A 424 4.47 16.91 19.21
C ILE A 424 4.99 17.38 17.84
N PRO A 425 5.01 16.53 16.81
CA PRO A 425 5.37 16.93 15.46
C PRO A 425 4.58 18.15 14.97
N GLU A 426 5.24 19.10 14.29
CA GLU A 426 4.62 20.34 13.79
C GLU A 426 3.37 20.08 12.93
N CYS A 427 3.38 19.03 12.12
CA CYS A 427 2.23 18.54 11.34
C CYS A 427 0.98 18.25 12.18
N ILE A 428 1.14 17.78 13.43
CA ILE A 428 0.02 17.50 14.35
C ILE A 428 -0.38 18.78 15.11
N LYS A 429 0.58 19.63 15.48
CA LYS A 429 0.31 20.91 16.14
C LYS A 429 -0.60 21.83 15.31
N GLN A 430 -0.44 21.84 13.98
CA GLN A 430 -1.28 22.65 13.09
C GLN A 430 -2.76 22.26 13.19
N LYS A 431 -3.08 20.98 13.38
CA LYS A 431 -4.46 20.51 13.59
C LYS A 431 -5.03 20.93 14.94
N MET A 432 -4.21 20.92 15.99
CA MET A 432 -4.63 21.33 17.35
C MET A 432 -4.92 22.84 17.46
N LYS A 433 -4.32 23.68 16.59
CA LYS A 433 -4.55 25.14 16.56
C LYS A 433 -5.87 25.56 15.89
N HIS A 434 -6.51 24.68 15.10
CA HIS A 434 -7.81 24.95 14.48
C HIS A 434 -8.82 23.82 14.81
N PRO A 435 -9.47 23.87 15.99
CA PRO A 435 -10.47 22.88 16.39
C PRO A 435 -11.74 22.89 15.52
N ALA A 436 -11.97 23.95 14.73
CA ALA A 436 -13.18 24.13 13.92
C ALA A 436 -13.39 23.06 12.83
N ALA A 437 -12.37 22.24 12.52
CA ALA A 437 -12.48 21.09 11.62
C ALA A 437 -12.97 19.80 12.30
N LEU A 438 -13.37 19.85 13.58
CA LEU A 438 -14.05 18.77 14.31
C LEU A 438 -15.57 18.71 14.04
N LYS A 439 -16.13 19.59 13.20
CA LYS A 439 -17.52 19.44 12.74
C LYS A 439 -17.57 18.42 11.59
N VAL A 440 -17.92 17.20 11.98
CA VAL A 440 -18.28 16.06 11.13
C VAL A 440 -19.55 16.42 10.33
N PRO A 441 -19.62 16.18 8.99
CA PRO A 441 -20.89 15.90 8.33
C PRO A 441 -21.34 14.46 8.60
#